data_AF-F8J6Q6-F1
#
_entry.id   AF-F8J6Q6-F1
#
_cell.length_a   1.000
_cell.length_b   1.000
_cell.length_c   1.000
_cell.angle_alpha   90.00
_cell.angle_beta   90.00
_cell.angle_gamma   90.00
#
_symmetry.space_group_name_H-M   'P 1'
#
loop_
_entity.id
_entity.type
_entity.pdbx_description
1 polymer ?
#
loop_
_entity_poly.entity_id
_entity_poly.type
_entity_poly.pdbx_seq_one_letter_code
_entity_poly.pdbx_strand_id
1 'polypeptide(L)'
;MGSDARRGLQDHPTVKPVAMLEDALLDMTNRDDIVLDPFLGSGSTLIAAEKTGRCCYGLELDPLYVDVILRRYHEVTGEQRILRETGETALELAERRMQETRPAE
;
A
#
# COMPACT_ATOMS: atom_id res chain seq x y z
N MET A 1 -12.62 6.86 19.24
CA MET A 1 -11.81 7.14 18.04
C MET A 1 -11.85 5.88 17.18
N GLY A 2 -12.56 5.89 16.04
CA GLY A 2 -12.79 4.66 15.26
C GLY A 2 -13.91 4.75 14.22
N SER A 3 -14.60 5.90 14.11
CA SER A 3 -15.61 6.15 13.07
C SER A 3 -15.08 6.94 11.87
N ASP A 4 -13.99 7.70 12.03
CA ASP A 4 -13.48 8.59 10.97
C ASP A 4 -12.65 7.88 9.88
N ALA A 5 -11.94 6.79 10.22
CA ALA A 5 -11.14 6.06 9.23
C ALA A 5 -12.00 5.44 8.12
N ARG A 6 -13.18 4.88 8.49
CA ARG A 6 -14.15 4.33 7.52
C ARG A 6 -14.83 5.40 6.69
N ARG A 7 -15.00 6.60 7.25
CA ARG A 7 -15.67 7.72 6.59
C ARG A 7 -14.74 8.43 5.59
N GLY A 8 -13.46 8.57 5.92
CA GLY A 8 -12.42 9.07 5.00
C GLY A 8 -12.20 8.19 3.76
N LEU A 9 -12.57 6.90 3.82
CA LEU A 9 -12.55 6.01 2.65
C LEU A 9 -13.68 6.29 1.64
N GLN A 10 -14.80 6.87 2.10
CA GLN A 10 -16.02 7.10 1.29
C GLN A 10 -16.16 8.58 0.88
N ASP A 11 -15.74 9.50 1.75
CA ASP A 11 -15.84 10.94 1.54
C ASP A 11 -14.58 11.43 0.80
N HIS A 12 -14.61 11.40 -0.53
CA HIS A 12 -13.62 12.00 -1.45
C HIS A 12 -12.15 11.67 -1.14
N PRO A 13 -11.57 10.65 -1.80
CA PRO A 13 -10.21 10.25 -1.50
C PRO A 13 -9.28 11.32 -2.06
N THR A 14 -8.69 12.14 -1.18
CA THR A 14 -7.52 12.97 -1.49
C THR A 14 -6.30 12.07 -1.66
N VAL A 15 -6.43 11.05 -2.51
CA VAL A 15 -5.29 10.32 -3.05
C VAL A 15 -4.48 11.38 -3.78
N LYS A 16 -3.30 11.70 -3.25
CA LYS A 16 -2.34 12.51 -3.99
C LYS A 16 -2.22 11.93 -5.40
N PRO A 17 -2.44 12.71 -6.46
CA PRO A 17 -2.33 12.22 -7.82
C PRO A 17 -0.97 11.55 -8.01
N VAL A 18 -0.96 10.29 -8.43
CA VAL A 18 0.28 9.52 -8.57
C VAL A 18 1.24 10.23 -9.52
N ALA A 19 0.73 10.81 -10.61
CA ALA A 19 1.50 11.58 -11.58
C ALA A 19 2.32 12.73 -10.92
N MET A 20 1.74 13.45 -9.95
CA MET A 20 2.44 14.52 -9.25
C MET A 20 3.65 13.98 -8.45
N LEU A 21 3.50 12.79 -7.86
CA LEU A 21 4.60 12.14 -7.15
C LEU A 21 5.63 11.56 -8.13
N GLU A 22 5.19 11.02 -9.27
CA GLU A 22 6.09 10.56 -10.34
C GLU A 22 7.00 11.71 -10.82
N ASP A 23 6.42 12.88 -11.12
CA ASP A 23 7.17 14.08 -11.51
C ASP A 23 8.19 14.49 -10.45
N ALA A 24 7.76 14.59 -9.18
CA ALA A 24 8.65 14.97 -8.08
C ALA A 24 9.79 13.96 -7.87
N LEU A 25 9.54 12.66 -8.02
CA LEU A 25 10.57 11.63 -7.93
C LEU A 25 11.55 11.71 -9.10
N LEU A 26 11.07 11.99 -10.31
CA LEU A 26 11.91 12.17 -11.49
C LEU A 26 12.85 13.37 -11.37
N ASP A 27 12.38 14.45 -10.75
CA ASP A 27 13.16 15.69 -10.58
C ASP A 27 14.20 15.59 -9.45
N MET A 28 13.92 14.83 -8.39
CA MET A 28 14.70 14.89 -7.14
C MET A 28 15.55 13.65 -6.88
N THR A 29 15.38 12.57 -7.66
CA THR A 29 16.05 11.28 -7.43
C THR A 29 16.48 10.63 -8.73
N ASN A 30 17.41 9.68 -8.65
CA ASN A 30 17.80 8.82 -9.76
C ASN A 30 17.02 7.50 -9.74
N ARG A 31 17.13 6.73 -10.84
CA ARG A 31 16.70 5.34 -10.85
C ARG A 31 17.43 4.55 -9.76
N ASP A 32 16.75 3.59 -9.16
CA ASP A 32 17.22 2.73 -8.07
C ASP A 32 17.47 3.45 -6.73
N ASP A 33 17.26 4.76 -6.63
CA ASP A 33 17.29 5.48 -5.35
C ASP A 33 16.16 5.00 -4.42
N ILE A 34 16.42 5.15 -3.12
CA ILE A 34 15.49 4.79 -2.05
C ILE A 34 14.56 5.97 -1.74
N VAL A 35 13.25 5.69 -1.72
CA VAL A 35 12.20 6.62 -1.32
C VAL A 35 11.54 6.11 -0.03
N LEU A 36 11.68 6.85 1.06
CA LEU A 36 11.06 6.54 2.35
C LEU A 36 9.74 7.31 2.53
N ASP A 37 8.65 6.59 2.82
CA ASP A 37 7.36 7.19 3.19
C ASP A 37 6.83 6.57 4.50
N PRO A 38 7.02 7.23 5.66
CA PRO A 38 6.57 6.68 6.94
C PRO A 38 5.06 6.79 7.16
N PHE A 39 4.31 7.43 6.26
CA PHE A 39 2.86 7.62 6.33
C PHE A 39 2.23 7.28 4.99
N LEU A 40 2.42 6.03 4.57
CA LEU A 40 2.15 5.58 3.21
C LEU A 40 0.68 5.75 2.81
N GLY A 41 -0.25 5.70 3.78
CA GLY A 41 -1.67 5.95 3.57
C GLY A 41 -2.25 5.04 2.51
N SER A 42 -2.74 5.61 1.42
CA SER A 42 -3.31 4.83 0.31
C SER A 42 -2.27 4.21 -0.63
N GLY A 43 -0.97 4.48 -0.46
CA GLY A 43 0.10 3.87 -1.26
C GLY A 43 0.53 4.64 -2.52
N SER A 44 0.14 5.91 -2.68
CA SER A 44 0.51 6.67 -3.88
C SER A 44 2.02 6.81 -4.09
N THR A 45 2.81 6.98 -3.01
CA THR A 45 4.27 7.08 -3.11
C THR A 45 4.91 5.78 -3.57
N LEU A 46 4.44 4.63 -3.04
CA LEU A 46 4.89 3.31 -3.46
C LEU A 46 4.63 3.08 -4.95
N ILE A 47 3.43 3.42 -5.42
CA ILE A 47 3.05 3.25 -6.84
C ILE A 47 3.87 4.19 -7.74
N ALA A 48 4.10 5.43 -7.33
CA ALA A 48 4.90 6.38 -8.09
C ALA A 48 6.37 5.92 -8.17
N ALA A 49 6.94 5.45 -7.06
CA ALA A 49 8.29 4.91 -7.02
C ALA A 49 8.43 3.69 -7.94
N GLU A 50 7.47 2.77 -7.92
CA GLU A 50 7.46 1.60 -8.79
C GLU A 50 7.51 1.99 -10.28
N LYS A 51 6.57 2.85 -10.70
CA LYS A 51 6.47 3.30 -12.10
C LYS A 51 7.71 4.05 -12.58
N THR A 52 8.37 4.76 -11.67
CA THR A 52 9.57 5.53 -11.98
C THR A 52 10.86 4.71 -11.79
N GLY A 53 10.80 3.47 -11.31
CA GLY A 53 11.96 2.62 -11.08
C GLY A 53 12.80 3.05 -9.88
N ARG A 54 12.16 3.45 -8.78
CA ARG A 54 12.77 3.70 -7.46
C ARG A 54 12.34 2.62 -6.48
N CYS A 55 13.14 2.40 -5.44
CA CYS A 55 12.77 1.47 -4.37
C CYS A 55 12.05 2.21 -3.24
N CYS A 56 10.78 1.90 -3.00
CA CYS A 56 10.03 2.50 -1.90
C CYS A 56 10.09 1.65 -0.63
N TYR A 57 10.44 2.29 0.49
CA TYR A 57 10.22 1.76 1.83
C TYR A 57 9.08 2.55 2.46
N GLY A 58 7.95 1.90 2.68
CA GLY A 58 6.75 2.53 3.21
C GLY A 58 6.30 1.91 4.52
N LEU A 59 5.73 2.73 5.41
CA LEU A 59 5.08 2.28 6.64
C LEU A 59 3.63 2.76 6.67
N GLU A 60 2.73 1.87 7.08
CA GLU A 60 1.33 2.18 7.36
C GLU A 60 0.88 1.41 8.59
N LEU A 61 0.18 2.09 9.49
CA LEU A 61 -0.24 1.55 10.78
C LEU A 61 -1.63 0.92 10.69
N ASP A 62 -2.52 1.50 9.89
CA ASP A 62 -3.90 1.03 9.79
C ASP A 62 -3.99 -0.16 8.82
N PRO A 63 -4.38 -1.36 9.29
CA PRO A 63 -4.51 -2.54 8.45
C PRO A 63 -5.45 -2.34 7.25
N LEU A 64 -6.50 -1.51 7.37
CA LEU A 64 -7.41 -1.24 6.26
C LEU A 64 -6.72 -0.48 5.12
N TYR A 65 -5.79 0.43 5.46
CA TYR A 65 -4.99 1.11 4.45
C TYR A 65 -3.95 0.18 3.85
N VAL A 66 -3.37 -0.74 4.63
CA VAL A 66 -2.49 -1.80 4.11
C VAL A 66 -3.21 -2.64 3.05
N ASP A 67 -4.47 -3.05 3.30
CA ASP A 67 -5.27 -3.79 2.32
C ASP A 67 -5.52 -2.97 1.05
N VAL A 68 -5.80 -1.66 1.18
CA VAL A 68 -5.95 -0.74 0.04
C VAL A 68 -4.65 -0.63 -0.76
N ILE A 69 -3.50 -0.49 -0.09
CA ILE A 69 -2.19 -0.42 -0.73
C ILE A 69 -1.94 -1.69 -1.55
N LEU A 70 -2.11 -2.87 -0.95
CA LEU A 70 -1.85 -4.15 -1.59
C LEU A 70 -2.73 -4.35 -2.84
N ARG A 71 -4.03 -4.02 -2.74
CA ARG A 71 -4.95 -4.07 -3.88
C ARG A 71 -4.52 -3.12 -5.00
N ARG A 72 -4.33 -1.83 -4.70
CA ARG A 72 -3.94 -0.83 -5.70
C ARG A 72 -2.61 -1.17 -6.36
N TYR A 73 -1.66 -1.66 -5.57
CA TYR A 73 -0.36 -2.07 -6.07
C TYR A 73 -0.47 -3.24 -7.05
N HIS A 74 -1.26 -4.26 -6.71
CA HIS A 74 -1.55 -5.38 -7.58
C HIS A 74 -2.25 -4.95 -8.88
N GLU A 75 -3.24 -4.05 -8.80
CA GLU A 75 -3.93 -3.51 -9.98
C GLU A 75 -2.98 -2.79 -10.95
N VAL A 76 -1.96 -2.10 -10.45
CA VAL A 76 -0.99 -1.37 -11.28
C VAL A 76 0.10 -2.26 -11.85
N THR A 77 0.59 -3.23 -11.09
CA THR A 77 1.80 -4.01 -11.44
C THR A 77 1.52 -5.42 -11.91
N GLY A 78 0.37 -5.99 -11.56
CA GLY A 78 0.08 -7.42 -11.67
C GLY A 78 0.83 -8.28 -10.66
N GLU A 79 1.72 -7.72 -9.85
CA GLU A 79 2.51 -8.48 -8.87
C GLU A 79 1.72 -8.72 -7.59
N GLN A 80 1.93 -9.88 -6.99
CA GLN A 80 1.47 -10.17 -5.64
C GLN A 80 2.62 -9.94 -4.65
N ARG A 81 2.31 -9.25 -3.56
CA ARG A 81 3.27 -8.99 -2.49
C ARG A 81 3.16 -10.08 -1.43
N ILE A 82 4.31 -10.51 -0.93
CA ILE A 82 4.43 -11.54 0.08
C ILE A 82 4.78 -10.94 1.44
N LEU A 83 4.23 -11.52 2.50
CA LEU A 83 4.70 -11.29 3.86
C LEU A 83 6.06 -12.00 4.01
N ARG A 84 7.14 -11.23 4.17
CA ARG A 84 8.50 -11.78 4.22
C ARG A 84 8.70 -12.88 5.27
N GLU A 85 8.02 -12.79 6.40
CA GLU A 85 8.16 -13.73 7.52
C GLU A 85 7.59 -15.12 7.20
N THR A 86 6.47 -15.18 6.48
CA THR A 86 5.74 -16.42 6.23
C THR A 86 5.82 -16.89 4.77
N GLY A 87 6.19 -15.99 3.85
CA GLY A 87 6.15 -16.22 2.41
C GLY A 87 4.74 -16.13 1.80
N GLU A 88 3.70 -15.91 2.62
CA GLU A 88 2.32 -15.86 2.16
C GLU A 88 2.04 -14.60 1.34
N THR A 89 1.28 -14.76 0.26
CA THR A 89 0.69 -13.65 -0.48
C THR A 89 -0.35 -12.91 0.36
N ALA A 90 -0.70 -11.69 -0.05
CA ALA A 90 -1.80 -10.92 0.56
C ALA A 90 -3.12 -11.71 0.62
N LEU A 91 -3.40 -12.54 -0.38
CA LEU A 91 -4.62 -13.34 -0.45
C LEU A 91 -4.58 -14.50 0.56
N GLU A 92 -3.51 -15.27 0.57
CA GLU A 92 -3.33 -16.40 1.52
C GLU A 92 -3.38 -15.90 2.97
N LEU A 93 -2.74 -14.76 3.25
CA LEU A 93 -2.78 -14.12 4.56
C LEU A 93 -4.21 -13.68 4.95
N ALA A 94 -4.95 -13.09 4.02
CA ALA A 94 -6.34 -12.70 4.25
C ALA A 94 -7.23 -13.91 4.52
N GLU A 95 -7.09 -14.97 3.73
CA GLU A 95 -7.80 -16.23 3.94
C GLU A 95 -7.50 -16.80 5.32
N ARG A 96 -6.21 -16.98 5.68
CA ARG A 96 -5.82 -17.51 6.99
C ARG A 96 -6.40 -16.71 8.15
N ARG A 97 -6.33 -15.37 8.11
CA ARG A 97 -6.92 -14.50 9.13
C ARG A 97 -8.43 -14.68 9.23
N MET A 98 -9.13 -14.87 8.11
CA MET A 98 -10.57 -15.18 8.13
C MET A 98 -10.85 -16.55 8.77
N GLN A 99 -9.98 -17.55 8.57
CA GLN A 99 -10.11 -18.86 9.21
C GLN A 99 -9.87 -18.79 10.73
N GLU A 100 -8.87 -18.02 11.17
CA GLU A 100 -8.52 -17.83 12.59
C GLU A 100 -9.60 -17.02 13.35
N THR A 101 -10.32 -16.13 12.67
CA THR A 101 -11.36 -15.30 13.29
C THR A 101 -12.73 -15.99 13.34
N ARG A 102 -12.89 -17.17 12.71
CA ARG A 102 -14.10 -17.97 12.88
C ARG A 102 -14.11 -18.54 14.31
N PRO A 103 -15.13 -18.27 15.12
CA PRO A 103 -15.21 -18.86 16.46
C PRO A 103 -15.20 -20.39 16.32
N ALA A 104 -14.41 -21.05 17.16
CA ALA A 104 -14.53 -22.49 17.35
C ALA A 104 -15.98 -22.79 17.75
N GLU A 105 -16.61 -23.74 17.06
CA GLU A 105 -17.98 -24.20 17.32
C GLU A 105 -18.20 -24.61 18.79
#